data_AF-L8GPU5-F1
#
_entry.id   AF-L8GPU5-F1
#
_cell.length_a   1.000
_cell.length_b   1.000
_cell.length_c   1.000
_cell.angle_alpha   90.00
_cell.angle_beta   90.00
_cell.angle_gamma   90.00
#
_symmetry.space_group_name_H-M   'P 1'
#
loop_
_entity.id
_entity.type
_entity.pdbx_description
1 polymer ?
#
loop_
_entity_poly.entity_id
_entity_poly.type
_entity_poly.pdbx_seq_one_letter_code
_entity_poly.pdbx_strand_id
1 'polypeptide(L)'
;MEVSEEAAIIIDNVKFRPVVGKARAKKGGEEALRTYVGNDVLNADIALNNLRTPFDSSIVTRLDVQEQILDHIFTNLRIDSDRITNPIVMTEVLCNPSYCRQQMSELLFECYGAPSVCYGVDALFSYYFNKKRLPLEGRDGLIIASGNLATHHLLIADDKLDGSAVKRIPLGGGRATDFLQQVLQLKYPYEKTLFATPRVEQMKEQHCYVALDYLEELRLFHYDRDFTNRQMRT
;
A
#
# COMPACT_ATOMS: atom_id res chain seq x y z
N MET A 1 -5.82 -15.48 -28.70
CA MET A 1 -5.66 -14.01 -28.77
C MET A 1 -4.32 -13.73 -28.11
N GLU A 2 -3.26 -13.70 -28.91
CA GLU A 2 -1.90 -13.43 -28.45
C GLU A 2 -1.86 -11.99 -27.95
N VAL A 3 -1.61 -11.81 -26.65
CA VAL A 3 -1.36 -10.49 -26.08
C VAL A 3 0.11 -10.21 -26.34
N SER A 4 0.41 -9.29 -27.27
CA SER A 4 1.76 -8.82 -27.54
C SER A 4 2.38 -8.27 -26.25
N GLU A 5 3.60 -8.69 -25.94
CA GLU A 5 4.43 -8.27 -24.79
C GLU A 5 4.88 -6.79 -24.85
N GLU A 6 4.18 -5.94 -25.60
CA GLU A 6 4.55 -4.54 -25.78
C GLU A 6 3.96 -3.68 -24.67
N ALA A 7 4.84 -3.30 -23.73
CA ALA A 7 4.74 -2.13 -22.87
C ALA A 7 3.54 -2.05 -21.92
N ALA A 8 3.43 -3.01 -20.99
CA ALA A 8 2.89 -2.66 -19.68
C ALA A 8 3.94 -1.78 -18.97
N ILE A 9 3.71 -0.47 -18.91
CA ILE A 9 4.47 0.41 -18.01
C ILE A 9 4.12 -0.05 -16.59
N ILE A 10 4.93 -0.96 -16.05
CA ILE A 10 4.87 -1.31 -14.64
C ILE A 10 5.25 -0.05 -13.87
N ILE A 11 4.39 0.42 -12.97
CA ILE A 11 4.58 1.63 -12.15
C ILE A 11 5.64 1.37 -11.06
N ASP A 12 6.78 0.76 -11.41
CA ASP A 12 7.89 0.54 -10.49
C ASP A 12 8.69 1.85 -10.25
N ASN A 13 8.51 2.86 -11.10
CA ASN A 13 9.24 4.14 -11.00
C ASN A 13 8.63 5.15 -10.02
N VAL A 14 7.40 4.95 -9.54
CA VAL A 14 6.70 5.92 -8.68
C VAL A 14 6.11 5.23 -7.45
N LYS A 15 6.86 5.23 -6.34
CA LYS A 15 6.45 4.64 -5.05
C LYS A 15 6.37 5.70 -3.96
N PHE A 16 5.16 5.92 -3.44
CA PHE A 16 4.90 6.86 -2.35
C PHE A 16 3.67 6.44 -1.54
N ARG A 17 3.51 7.00 -0.33
CA ARG A 17 2.30 6.79 0.48
C ARG A 17 1.12 7.56 -0.12
N PRO A 18 -0.09 6.99 -0.25
CA PRO A 18 -1.23 7.68 -0.84
C PRO A 18 -1.84 8.71 0.14
N VAL A 19 -1.09 9.78 0.40
CA VAL A 19 -1.46 10.88 1.28
C VAL A 19 -1.33 12.19 0.54
N VAL A 20 -2.25 13.10 0.84
CA VAL A 20 -2.31 14.44 0.28
C VAL A 20 -2.37 15.43 1.44
N GLY A 21 -1.50 16.44 1.40
CA GLY A 21 -1.49 17.55 2.34
C GLY A 21 -1.59 18.88 1.60
N LYS A 22 -2.25 19.86 2.20
CA LYS A 22 -2.31 21.23 1.66
C LYS A 22 -1.62 22.17 2.63
N ALA A 23 -0.67 22.96 2.12
CA ALA A 23 0.02 23.99 2.88
C ALA A 23 0.06 25.30 2.09
N ARG A 24 0.04 26.42 2.83
CA ARG A 24 0.29 27.74 2.23
C ARG A 24 1.78 27.88 1.97
N ALA A 25 2.14 28.14 0.73
CA ALA A 25 3.51 28.45 0.35
C ALA A 25 3.60 29.93 -0.02
N LYS A 26 4.60 30.63 0.53
CA LYS A 26 4.94 31.99 0.09
C LYS A 26 5.95 31.88 -1.05
N LYS A 27 5.52 32.13 -2.28
CA LYS A 27 6.42 32.29 -3.43
C LYS A 27 6.14 33.66 -4.05
N GLY A 28 7.08 34.59 -3.90
CA GLY A 28 6.99 35.91 -4.54
C GLY A 28 6.00 36.92 -3.91
N GLY A 29 5.56 36.73 -2.66
CA GLY A 29 4.69 37.67 -1.94
C GLY A 29 3.20 37.35 -1.98
N GLU A 30 2.77 36.41 -2.84
CA GLU A 30 1.40 35.88 -2.87
C GLU A 30 1.32 34.58 -2.06
N GLU A 31 0.38 34.48 -1.14
CA GLU A 31 0.09 33.24 -0.41
C GLU A 31 -0.81 32.34 -1.27
N ALA A 32 -0.22 31.36 -1.93
CA ALA A 32 -0.97 30.35 -2.67
C ALA A 32 -1.07 29.05 -1.87
N LEU A 33 -2.26 28.43 -1.91
CA LEU A 33 -2.47 27.09 -1.34
C LEU A 33 -1.88 26.06 -2.31
N ARG A 34 -0.86 25.32 -1.85
CA ARG A 34 -0.21 24.27 -2.64
C ARG A 34 -0.59 22.90 -2.11
N THR A 35 -0.87 21.99 -3.04
CA THR A 35 -1.08 20.57 -2.77
C THR A 35 0.26 19.84 -2.82
N TYR A 36 0.51 19.01 -1.82
CA TYR A 36 1.65 18.11 -1.71
C TYR A 36 1.13 16.69 -1.64
N VAL A 37 1.77 15.77 -2.37
CA VAL A 37 1.34 14.37 -2.49
C VAL A 37 2.50 13.46 -2.11
N GLY A 38 2.21 12.39 -1.39
CA GLY A 38 3.19 11.34 -1.12
C GLY A 38 4.39 11.80 -0.31
N ASN A 39 5.58 11.56 -0.86
CA ASN A 39 6.84 11.87 -0.17
C ASN A 39 7.07 13.38 -0.05
N ASP A 40 6.46 14.19 -0.92
CA ASP A 40 6.58 15.65 -0.87
C ASP A 40 5.93 16.24 0.38
N VAL A 41 4.98 15.53 0.97
CA VAL A 41 4.33 15.91 2.23
C VAL A 41 5.31 15.94 3.39
N LEU A 42 6.32 15.06 3.40
CA LEU A 42 7.33 15.01 4.47
C LEU A 42 8.26 16.23 4.44
N ASN A 43 8.43 16.83 3.26
CA ASN A 43 9.30 17.99 3.05
C ASN A 43 8.59 19.32 3.27
N ALA A 44 7.27 19.32 3.30
CA ALA A 44 6.46 20.48 3.65
C ALA A 44 6.15 20.41 5.15
N ASP A 45 6.27 21.53 5.88
CA ASP A 45 5.86 21.64 7.29
C ASP A 45 4.33 21.55 7.47
N ILE A 46 3.73 20.45 6.99
CA ILE A 46 2.32 20.15 7.06
C ILE A 46 2.10 19.37 8.35
N ALA A 47 1.30 19.94 9.25
CA ALA A 47 0.86 19.22 10.44
C ALA A 47 0.21 17.88 10.04
N LEU A 48 0.64 16.78 10.67
CA LEU A 48 0.16 15.42 10.39
C LEU A 48 -1.38 15.30 10.40
N ASN A 49 -2.06 16.12 11.21
CA ASN A 49 -3.52 16.13 11.32
C ASN A 49 -4.25 16.67 10.07
N ASN A 50 -3.53 17.33 9.15
CA ASN A 50 -4.10 17.87 7.92
C ASN A 50 -3.94 16.91 6.72
N LEU A 51 -3.36 15.73 6.93
CA LEU A 51 -3.17 14.74 5.88
C LEU A 51 -4.46 13.99 5.58
N ARG A 52 -4.72 13.81 4.29
CA ARG A 52 -5.88 13.08 3.77
C ARG A 52 -5.40 11.90 2.94
N THR A 53 -6.11 10.79 3.00
CA THR A 53 -5.90 9.59 2.17
C THR A 53 -7.17 9.39 1.33
N PRO A 54 -7.11 8.84 0.11
CA PRO A 54 -8.33 8.57 -0.66
C PRO A 54 -9.10 7.36 -0.11
N PHE A 55 -8.43 6.56 0.72
CA PHE A 55 -8.95 5.31 1.25
C PHE A 55 -9.76 5.51 2.53
N ASP A 56 -10.85 4.76 2.65
CA ASP A 56 -11.43 4.33 3.92
C ASP A 56 -11.19 2.82 4.05
N SER A 57 -10.42 2.43 5.07
CA SER A 57 -9.81 1.11 5.13
C SER A 57 -9.11 0.79 3.81
N SER A 58 -9.54 -0.23 3.06
CA SER A 58 -8.95 -0.67 1.79
C SER A 58 -9.72 -0.24 0.54
N ILE A 59 -10.77 0.58 0.69
CA ILE A 59 -11.67 0.97 -0.40
C ILE A 59 -11.49 2.46 -0.67
N VAL A 60 -11.44 2.84 -1.95
CA VAL A 60 -11.40 4.25 -2.35
C VAL A 60 -12.80 4.83 -2.20
N THR A 61 -12.94 5.83 -1.33
CA THR A 61 -14.22 6.52 -1.08
C THR A 61 -14.13 8.02 -1.37
N ARG A 62 -12.93 8.60 -1.28
CA ARG A 62 -12.67 10.03 -1.52
C ARG A 62 -12.00 10.23 -2.87
N LEU A 63 -12.81 10.45 -3.90
CA LEU A 63 -12.35 10.63 -5.28
C LEU A 63 -11.59 11.94 -5.48
N ASP A 64 -11.96 13.00 -4.77
CA ASP A 64 -11.28 14.30 -4.81
C ASP A 64 -9.79 14.19 -4.42
N VAL A 65 -9.50 13.34 -3.44
CA VAL A 65 -8.12 13.05 -3.02
C VAL A 65 -7.45 12.07 -3.99
N GLN A 66 -8.22 11.13 -4.54
CA GLN A 66 -7.72 10.15 -5.51
C GLN A 66 -7.29 10.82 -6.82
N GLU A 67 -8.06 11.78 -7.32
CA GLU A 67 -7.75 12.59 -8.51
C GLU A 67 -6.41 13.31 -8.32
N GLN A 68 -6.21 14.00 -7.20
CA GLN A 68 -4.93 14.65 -6.88
C GLN A 68 -3.74 13.66 -6.84
N ILE A 69 -3.97 12.41 -6.43
CA ILE A 69 -2.96 11.36 -6.45
C ILE A 69 -2.67 10.87 -7.87
N LEU A 70 -3.71 10.67 -8.67
CA LEU A 70 -3.59 10.28 -10.08
C LEU A 70 -2.87 11.36 -10.90
N ASP A 71 -3.20 12.63 -10.70
CA ASP A 71 -2.50 13.77 -11.32
C ASP A 71 -1.00 13.73 -11.01
N HIS A 72 -0.66 13.49 -9.74
CA HIS A 72 0.74 13.37 -9.33
C HIS A 72 1.43 12.16 -9.98
N ILE A 73 0.74 11.02 -10.09
CA ILE A 73 1.27 9.83 -10.78
C ILE A 73 1.51 10.14 -12.25
N PHE A 74 0.53 10.66 -12.99
CA PHE A 74 0.64 10.91 -14.42
C PHE A 74 1.68 12.00 -14.73
N THR A 75 1.78 13.03 -13.89
CA THR A 75 2.83 14.05 -14.00
C THR A 75 4.22 13.42 -13.83
N ASN A 76 4.41 12.55 -12.83
CA ASN A 76 5.69 11.87 -12.59
C ASN A 76 6.04 10.85 -13.69
N LEU A 77 5.02 10.25 -14.33
CA LEU A 77 5.19 9.39 -15.50
C LEU A 77 5.43 10.18 -16.79
N ARG A 78 5.44 11.52 -16.74
CA ARG A 78 5.65 12.42 -17.89
C ARG A 78 4.62 12.22 -18.99
N ILE A 79 3.37 11.96 -18.59
CA ILE A 79 2.24 11.96 -19.51
C ILE A 79 1.83 13.42 -19.69
N ASP A 80 2.44 14.07 -20.69
CA ASP A 80 2.27 15.52 -20.96
C ASP A 80 0.97 15.86 -21.71
N SER A 81 0.09 14.88 -21.92
CA SER A 81 -1.18 15.07 -22.62
C SER A 81 -2.34 15.16 -21.64
N ASP A 82 -3.33 16.00 -21.96
CA ASP A 82 -4.62 16.07 -21.26
C ASP A 82 -5.40 14.74 -21.28
N ARG A 83 -4.97 13.77 -22.11
CA ARG A 83 -5.58 12.44 -22.20
C ARG A 83 -4.55 11.34 -22.08
N ILE A 84 -4.95 10.28 -21.38
CA ILE A 84 -4.14 9.06 -21.31
C ILE A 84 -4.34 8.28 -22.61
N THR A 85 -3.25 8.00 -23.32
CA THR A 85 -3.29 7.24 -24.58
C THR A 85 -3.10 5.74 -24.38
N ASN A 86 -2.57 5.33 -23.22
CA ASN A 86 -2.28 3.94 -22.90
C ASN A 86 -3.46 3.27 -22.16
N PRO A 87 -3.74 1.98 -22.41
CA PRO A 87 -4.61 1.18 -21.56
C PRO A 87 -4.12 1.17 -20.10
N ILE A 88 -5.07 1.19 -19.15
CA ILE A 88 -4.76 1.19 -17.72
C ILE A 88 -5.10 -0.17 -17.12
N VAL A 89 -4.15 -0.76 -16.41
CA VAL A 89 -4.40 -1.89 -15.50
C VAL A 89 -4.34 -1.35 -14.08
N MET A 90 -5.42 -1.50 -13.33
CA MET A 90 -5.53 -0.99 -11.96
C MET A 90 -5.85 -2.12 -10.98
N THR A 91 -5.14 -2.15 -9.86
CA THR A 91 -5.41 -3.12 -8.80
C THR A 91 -6.56 -2.64 -7.91
N GLU A 92 -7.42 -3.57 -7.49
CA GLU A 92 -8.47 -3.31 -6.51
C GLU A 92 -8.51 -4.40 -5.43
N VAL A 93 -9.25 -4.12 -4.35
CA VAL A 93 -9.48 -5.11 -3.28
C VAL A 93 -10.44 -6.21 -3.74
N LEU A 94 -10.29 -7.40 -3.18
CA LEU A 94 -11.27 -8.47 -3.33
C LEU A 94 -12.65 -8.03 -2.86
N CYS A 95 -13.68 -8.37 -3.64
CA CYS A 95 -15.07 -8.00 -3.36
C CYS A 95 -15.27 -6.48 -3.20
N ASN A 96 -14.54 -5.67 -3.99
CA ASN A 96 -14.74 -4.22 -4.06
C ASN A 96 -16.21 -3.90 -4.40
N PRO A 97 -16.89 -3.00 -3.66
CA PRO A 97 -18.24 -2.59 -4.00
C PRO A 97 -18.32 -2.04 -5.43
N SER A 98 -19.33 -2.49 -6.19
CA SER A 98 -19.53 -2.07 -7.58
C SER A 98 -19.63 -0.56 -7.74
N TYR A 99 -20.19 0.14 -6.75
CA TYR A 99 -20.27 1.60 -6.73
C TYR A 99 -18.88 2.27 -6.73
N CYS A 100 -17.97 1.80 -5.87
CA CYS A 100 -16.61 2.35 -5.80
C CYS A 100 -15.83 2.07 -7.10
N ARG A 101 -16.04 0.90 -7.71
CA ARG A 101 -15.46 0.59 -9.02
C ARG A 101 -16.02 1.49 -10.12
N GLN A 102 -17.34 1.70 -10.16
CA GLN A 102 -18.00 2.57 -11.12
C GLN A 102 -17.47 4.00 -11.03
N GLN A 103 -17.39 4.55 -9.81
CA GLN A 103 -16.84 5.88 -9.56
C GLN A 103 -15.38 6.03 -10.04
N MET A 104 -14.55 5.01 -9.81
CA MET A 104 -13.17 5.02 -10.31
C MET A 104 -13.12 4.95 -11.84
N SER A 105 -14.01 4.16 -12.46
CA SER A 105 -14.10 4.08 -13.93
C SER A 105 -14.55 5.40 -14.54
N GLU A 106 -15.57 6.04 -13.97
CA GLU A 106 -16.06 7.36 -14.37
C GLU A 106 -14.92 8.39 -14.34
N LEU A 107 -14.18 8.45 -13.23
CA LEU A 107 -13.01 9.32 -13.10
C LEU A 107 -11.97 9.07 -14.22
N LEU A 108 -11.61 7.81 -14.49
CA LEU A 108 -10.61 7.47 -15.50
C LEU A 108 -11.06 7.74 -16.94
N PHE A 109 -12.32 7.49 -17.26
CA PHE A 109 -12.86 7.69 -18.62
C PHE A 109 -13.24 9.14 -18.89
N GLU A 110 -13.91 9.81 -17.96
CA GLU A 110 -14.45 11.15 -18.17
C GLU A 110 -13.42 12.24 -17.93
N CYS A 111 -12.64 12.16 -16.84
CA CYS A 111 -11.65 13.19 -16.51
C CYS A 111 -10.34 12.98 -17.27
N TYR A 112 -9.88 11.73 -17.42
CA TYR A 112 -8.58 11.43 -18.03
C TYR A 112 -8.65 10.87 -19.45
N GLY A 113 -9.84 10.56 -19.97
CA GLY A 113 -10.01 10.08 -21.34
C GLY A 113 -9.32 8.74 -21.63
N ALA A 114 -9.14 7.87 -20.63
CA ALA A 114 -8.43 6.60 -20.81
C ALA A 114 -9.11 5.71 -21.87
N PRO A 115 -8.36 5.02 -22.75
CA PRO A 115 -8.96 4.23 -23.84
C PRO A 115 -9.63 2.95 -23.34
N SER A 116 -9.07 2.32 -22.32
CA SER A 116 -9.60 1.12 -21.67
C SER A 116 -9.00 0.96 -20.28
N VAL A 117 -9.77 0.33 -19.38
CA VAL A 117 -9.37 0.07 -18.01
C VAL A 117 -9.67 -1.39 -17.67
N CYS A 118 -8.70 -2.09 -17.09
CA CYS A 118 -8.87 -3.44 -16.56
C CYS A 118 -8.58 -3.44 -15.05
N TYR A 119 -9.53 -3.97 -14.26
CA TYR A 119 -9.36 -4.15 -12.83
C TYR A 119 -8.95 -5.57 -12.49
N GLY A 120 -8.03 -5.73 -11.55
CA GLY A 120 -7.68 -7.04 -11.03
C GLY A 120 -7.20 -7.01 -9.59
N VAL A 121 -7.14 -8.18 -8.98
CA VAL A 121 -6.66 -8.34 -7.60
C VAL A 121 -5.15 -8.54 -7.63
N ASP A 122 -4.43 -7.72 -6.87
CA ASP A 122 -2.98 -7.75 -6.70
C ASP A 122 -2.42 -9.16 -6.37
N ALA A 123 -3.06 -9.86 -5.44
CA ALA A 123 -2.67 -11.19 -5.01
C ALA A 123 -2.76 -12.23 -6.15
N LEU A 124 -3.75 -12.11 -7.04
CA LEU A 124 -3.88 -12.98 -8.20
C LEU A 124 -2.78 -12.70 -9.23
N PHE A 125 -2.46 -11.42 -9.48
CA PHE A 125 -1.34 -11.07 -10.36
C PHE A 125 -0.02 -11.64 -9.85
N SER A 126 0.23 -11.55 -8.53
CA SER A 126 1.41 -12.15 -7.90
C SER A 126 1.45 -13.67 -8.07
N TYR A 127 0.32 -14.35 -7.91
CA TYR A 127 0.24 -15.80 -8.11
C TYR A 127 0.57 -16.19 -9.56
N TYR A 128 -0.05 -15.56 -10.56
CA TYR A 128 0.20 -15.89 -11.96
C TYR A 128 1.65 -15.57 -12.37
N PHE A 129 2.23 -14.50 -11.85
CA PHE A 129 3.64 -14.17 -12.06
C PHE A 129 4.55 -15.27 -11.48
N ASN A 130 4.31 -15.70 -10.24
CA ASN A 130 5.12 -16.72 -9.59
C ASN A 130 4.91 -18.12 -10.18
N LYS A 131 3.68 -18.46 -10.61
CA LYS A 131 3.37 -19.75 -11.24
C LYS A 131 4.16 -19.94 -12.55
N LYS A 132 4.38 -18.89 -13.33
CA LYS A 132 5.22 -18.95 -14.53
C LYS A 132 6.70 -19.15 -14.21
N ARG A 133 7.17 -18.70 -13.04
CA ARG A 133 8.58 -18.69 -12.65
C ARG A 133 9.00 -19.91 -11.84
N LEU A 134 8.09 -20.46 -11.04
CA LEU A 134 8.34 -21.63 -10.21
C LEU A 134 7.94 -22.91 -10.98
N PRO A 135 8.68 -24.03 -10.83
CA PRO A 135 8.32 -25.32 -11.40
C PRO A 135 7.19 -25.97 -10.57
N LEU A 136 6.06 -25.25 -10.43
CA LEU A 136 4.88 -25.75 -9.74
C LEU A 136 4.06 -26.56 -10.73
N GLU A 137 4.23 -27.88 -10.70
CA GLU A 137 3.35 -28.82 -11.39
C GLU A 137 2.04 -28.96 -10.58
N GLY A 138 1.17 -27.95 -10.68
CA GLY A 138 -0.10 -27.93 -9.97
C GLY A 138 -1.05 -26.88 -10.53
N ARG A 139 -2.33 -27.22 -10.62
CA ARG A 139 -3.42 -26.27 -10.93
C ARG A 139 -4.01 -25.62 -9.68
N ASP A 140 -3.66 -26.14 -8.52
CA ASP A 140 -4.19 -25.72 -7.24
C ASP A 140 -3.15 -24.92 -6.46
N GLY A 141 -3.60 -24.00 -5.62
CA GLY A 141 -2.71 -23.21 -4.79
C GLY A 141 -3.45 -22.42 -3.72
N LEU A 142 -2.74 -22.10 -2.63
CA LEU A 142 -3.24 -21.20 -1.60
C LEU A 142 -2.39 -19.94 -1.60
N ILE A 143 -3.03 -18.78 -1.79
CA ILE A 143 -2.39 -17.48 -1.69
C ILE A 143 -2.67 -16.93 -0.29
N ILE A 144 -1.60 -16.55 0.41
CA ILE A 144 -1.67 -15.78 1.65
C ILE A 144 -1.05 -14.42 1.38
N ALA A 145 -1.89 -13.43 1.10
CA ALA A 145 -1.46 -12.07 0.79
C ALA A 145 -1.62 -11.17 2.02
N SER A 146 -0.53 -10.93 2.74
CA SER A 146 -0.51 -10.00 3.88
C SER A 146 -0.14 -8.59 3.40
N GLY A 147 -1.12 -7.68 3.43
CA GLY A 147 -0.94 -6.28 3.07
C GLY A 147 -0.84 -5.36 4.30
N ASN A 148 -0.86 -4.06 4.05
CA ASN A 148 -0.85 -3.07 5.13
C ASN A 148 -2.14 -3.09 5.97
N LEU A 149 -3.30 -3.25 5.33
CA LEU A 149 -4.60 -3.09 5.98
C LEU A 149 -5.26 -4.41 6.40
N ALA A 150 -5.01 -5.48 5.63
CA ALA A 150 -5.64 -6.77 5.82
C ALA A 150 -4.77 -7.88 5.22
N THR A 151 -5.02 -9.10 5.68
CA THR A 151 -4.44 -10.32 5.14
C THR A 151 -5.55 -11.13 4.46
N HIS A 152 -5.32 -11.51 3.21
CA HIS A 152 -6.28 -12.26 2.40
C HIS A 152 -5.78 -13.68 2.17
N HIS A 153 -6.68 -14.65 2.32
CA HIS A 153 -6.48 -16.04 1.96
C HIS A 153 -7.33 -16.34 0.72
N LEU A 154 -6.68 -16.77 -0.35
CA LEU A 154 -7.34 -17.10 -1.61
C LEU A 154 -6.98 -18.52 -2.02
N LEU A 155 -8.00 -19.34 -2.20
CA LEU A 155 -7.83 -20.71 -2.70
C LEU A 155 -8.01 -20.70 -4.22
N ILE A 156 -7.03 -21.27 -4.91
CA ILE A 156 -7.08 -21.55 -6.34
C ILE A 156 -7.23 -23.05 -6.49
N ALA A 157 -8.27 -23.45 -7.23
CA ALA A 157 -8.53 -24.84 -7.59
C ALA A 157 -8.76 -24.89 -9.11
N ASP A 158 -8.08 -25.81 -9.80
CA ASP A 158 -8.14 -25.95 -11.26
C ASP A 158 -7.91 -24.63 -12.02
N ASP A 159 -6.91 -23.85 -11.60
CA ASP A 159 -6.58 -22.52 -12.14
C ASP A 159 -7.68 -21.46 -12.04
N LYS A 160 -8.67 -21.69 -11.16
CA LYS A 160 -9.74 -20.74 -10.88
C LYS A 160 -9.76 -20.40 -9.40
N LEU A 161 -10.05 -19.13 -9.12
CA LEU A 161 -10.29 -18.68 -7.76
C LEU A 161 -11.60 -19.31 -7.26
N ASP A 162 -11.53 -20.07 -6.16
CA ASP A 162 -12.71 -20.49 -5.44
C ASP A 162 -13.20 -19.35 -4.54
N GLY A 163 -14.24 -18.65 -5.01
CA GLY A 163 -14.84 -17.53 -4.28
C GLY A 163 -15.45 -17.92 -2.93
N SER A 164 -15.85 -19.19 -2.75
CA SER A 164 -16.46 -19.67 -1.50
C SER A 164 -15.44 -19.85 -0.37
N ALA A 165 -14.18 -20.09 -0.73
CA ALA A 165 -13.08 -20.34 0.19
C ALA A 165 -12.21 -19.09 0.47
N VAL A 166 -12.63 -17.91 0.02
CA VAL A 166 -11.92 -16.64 0.28
C VAL A 166 -12.14 -16.19 1.71
N LYS A 167 -11.06 -15.88 2.42
CA LYS A 167 -11.11 -15.30 3.78
C LYS A 167 -10.31 -14.01 3.85
N ARG A 168 -10.88 -13.01 4.51
CA ARG A 168 -10.21 -11.73 4.81
C ARG A 168 -10.09 -11.57 6.31
N ILE A 169 -8.86 -11.37 6.78
CA ILE A 169 -8.56 -11.06 8.18
C ILE A 169 -8.19 -9.57 8.24
N PRO A 170 -8.87 -8.74 9.06
CA PRO A 170 -8.57 -7.31 9.20
C PRO A 170 -7.31 -7.06 10.06
N LEU A 171 -6.26 -7.82 9.77
CA LEU A 171 -4.95 -7.74 10.38
C LEU A 171 -3.91 -7.61 9.26
N GLY A 172 -3.06 -6.58 9.36
CA GLY A 172 -2.02 -6.30 8.39
C GLY A 172 -0.90 -5.48 9.02
N GLY A 173 0.03 -5.03 8.17
CA GLY A 173 1.21 -4.27 8.59
C GLY A 173 0.90 -3.00 9.40
N GLY A 174 -0.21 -2.31 9.11
CA GLY A 174 -0.64 -1.10 9.80
C GLY A 174 -1.04 -1.38 11.24
N ARG A 175 -1.77 -2.49 11.49
CA ARG A 175 -2.11 -2.91 12.86
C ARG A 175 -0.87 -3.30 13.66
N ALA A 176 0.12 -3.92 13.02
CA ALA A 176 1.40 -4.20 13.67
C ALA A 176 2.16 -2.90 14.01
N THR A 177 2.14 -1.91 13.12
CA THR A 177 2.71 -0.58 13.38
C THR A 177 1.98 0.12 14.54
N ASP A 178 0.65 0.11 14.57
CA ASP A 178 -0.16 0.70 15.64
C ASP A 178 0.15 0.04 16.99
N PHE A 179 0.23 -1.29 17.01
CA PHE A 179 0.56 -2.04 18.21
C PHE A 179 1.97 -1.71 18.71
N LEU A 180 2.97 -1.68 17.83
CA LEU A 180 4.34 -1.29 18.18
C LEU A 180 4.38 0.14 18.74
N GLN A 181 3.64 1.07 18.12
CA GLN A 181 3.54 2.45 18.58
C GLN A 181 2.97 2.52 20.00
N GLN A 182 1.89 1.79 20.29
CA GLN A 182 1.29 1.73 21.62
C GLN A 182 2.26 1.17 22.66
N VAL A 183 2.96 0.08 22.34
CA VAL A 183 3.96 -0.52 23.25
C VAL A 183 5.12 0.44 23.53
N LEU A 184 5.63 1.12 22.50
CA LEU A 184 6.70 2.12 22.66
C LEU A 184 6.26 3.31 23.50
N GLN A 185 5.05 3.81 23.30
CA GLN A 185 4.49 4.92 24.08
C GLN A 185 4.25 4.54 25.55
N LEU A 186 3.90 3.28 25.83
CA LEU A 186 3.78 2.78 27.20
C LEU A 186 5.15 2.66 27.88
N LYS A 187 6.18 2.25 27.13
CA LYS A 187 7.55 2.14 27.65
C LYS A 187 8.23 3.50 27.87
N TYR A 188 7.98 4.46 26.97
CA TYR A 188 8.59 5.80 26.98
C TYR A 188 7.51 6.90 26.98
N PRO A 189 6.81 7.12 28.11
CA PRO A 189 5.62 7.97 28.15
C PRO A 189 5.89 9.47 27.93
N TYR A 190 7.13 9.93 28.13
CA TYR A 190 7.52 11.34 27.97
C TYR A 190 7.91 11.69 26.53
N GLU A 191 8.09 10.70 25.65
CA GLU A 191 8.65 10.86 24.30
C GLU A 191 7.62 10.62 23.19
N LYS A 192 6.33 10.82 23.47
CA LYS A 192 5.23 10.48 22.54
C LYS A 192 5.38 11.10 21.15
N THR A 193 5.96 12.30 21.06
CA THR A 193 6.20 13.01 19.80
C THR A 193 7.24 12.33 18.91
N LEU A 194 8.16 11.53 19.48
CA LEU A 194 9.15 10.78 18.72
C LEU A 194 8.53 9.60 17.97
N PHE A 195 7.46 9.00 18.52
CA PHE A 195 6.80 7.83 17.96
C PHE A 195 5.70 8.18 16.97
N ALA A 196 5.99 9.04 15.99
CA ALA A 196 5.09 9.28 14.87
C ALA A 196 4.98 8.02 13.99
N THR A 197 3.80 7.74 13.43
CA THR A 197 3.50 6.51 12.69
C THR A 197 4.52 6.17 11.58
N PRO A 198 4.97 7.12 10.72
CA PRO A 198 5.95 6.79 9.69
C PRO A 198 7.30 6.30 10.26
N ARG A 199 7.73 6.86 11.39
CA ARG A 199 8.98 6.47 12.05
C ARG A 199 8.84 5.10 12.72
N VAL A 200 7.71 4.82 13.35
CA VAL A 200 7.45 3.49 13.94
C VAL A 200 7.35 2.42 12.87
N GLU A 201 6.78 2.73 11.71
CA GLU A 201 6.73 1.81 10.58
C GLU A 201 8.14 1.48 10.06
N GLN A 202 9.01 2.48 9.95
CA GLN A 202 10.42 2.26 9.62
C GLN A 202 11.12 1.40 10.68
N MET A 203 10.88 1.65 11.98
CA MET A 203 11.43 0.82 13.05
C MET A 203 10.96 -0.63 12.94
N LYS A 204 9.67 -0.86 12.61
CA LYS A 204 9.13 -2.19 12.37
C LYS A 204 9.84 -2.86 11.19
N GLU A 205 10.04 -2.17 10.08
CA GLU A 205 10.70 -2.72 8.89
C GLU A 205 12.19 -3.01 9.10
N GLN A 206 12.87 -2.24 9.94
CA GLN A 206 14.33 -2.35 10.14
C GLN A 206 14.74 -3.19 11.35
N HIS A 207 13.87 -3.32 12.37
CA HIS A 207 14.25 -3.91 13.66
C HIS A 207 13.30 -5.00 14.18
N CYS A 208 12.21 -5.32 13.46
CA CYS A 208 11.34 -6.43 13.84
C CYS A 208 11.55 -7.66 12.95
N TYR A 209 11.43 -8.83 13.55
CA TYR A 209 11.40 -10.12 12.88
C TYR A 209 10.35 -11.01 13.53
N VAL A 210 10.04 -12.13 12.89
CA VAL A 210 9.12 -13.14 13.42
C VAL A 210 9.94 -14.26 14.04
N ALA A 211 9.78 -14.45 15.35
CA ALA A 211 10.35 -15.58 16.09
C ALA A 211 9.80 -16.92 15.57
N LEU A 212 10.66 -17.92 15.39
CA LEU A 212 10.22 -19.28 15.05
C LEU A 212 9.51 -19.95 16.23
N ASP A 213 10.08 -19.82 17.43
CA ASP A 213 9.42 -20.19 18.70
C ASP A 213 9.39 -18.97 19.62
N TYR A 214 8.20 -18.38 19.71
CA TYR A 214 7.97 -17.18 20.51
C TYR A 214 8.21 -17.41 22.01
N LEU A 215 7.82 -18.56 22.56
CA LEU A 215 7.87 -18.80 24.01
C LEU A 215 9.30 -19.05 24.47
N GLU A 216 10.08 -19.78 23.69
CA GLU A 216 11.48 -20.02 24.00
C GLU A 216 12.30 -18.73 23.87
N GLU A 217 12.10 -17.98 22.79
CA GLU A 217 12.81 -16.72 22.56
C GLU A 217 12.46 -15.66 23.61
N LEU A 218 11.20 -15.60 24.07
CA LEU A 218 10.78 -14.73 25.16
C LEU A 218 11.47 -15.09 26.49
N ARG A 219 11.68 -16.38 26.78
CA ARG A 219 12.43 -16.80 27.96
C ARG A 219 13.89 -16.37 27.86
N LEU A 220 14.53 -16.64 26.72
CA LEU A 220 15.92 -16.24 26.49
C LEU A 220 16.09 -14.73 26.64
N PHE A 221 15.17 -13.93 26.08
CA PHE A 221 15.16 -12.48 26.24
C PHE A 221 15.08 -12.02 27.70
N HIS A 222 14.35 -12.74 28.55
CA HIS A 222 14.23 -12.39 29.98
C HIS A 222 15.48 -12.74 30.80
N TYR A 223 16.14 -13.85 30.48
CA TYR A 223 17.27 -14.37 31.26
C TYR A 223 18.64 -13.94 30.75
N ASP A 224 18.78 -13.65 29.46
CA ASP A 224 20.04 -13.37 28.81
C ASP A 224 20.15 -11.88 28.44
N ARG A 225 20.93 -11.13 29.22
CA ARG A 225 21.11 -9.68 29.03
C ARG A 225 21.80 -9.30 27.72
N ASP A 226 22.53 -10.24 27.09
CA ASP A 226 23.26 -10.02 25.84
C ASP A 226 22.55 -10.60 24.61
N PHE A 227 21.34 -11.13 24.79
CA PHE A 227 20.53 -11.72 23.73
C PHE A 227 20.31 -10.74 22.56
N THR A 228 19.97 -9.49 22.86
CA THR A 228 19.75 -8.42 21.86
C THR A 228 21.00 -8.10 21.03
N ASN A 229 22.17 -8.11 21.66
CA ASN A 229 23.44 -7.81 20.99
C ASN A 229 23.86 -8.92 20.01
N ARG A 230 23.43 -10.16 20.24
CA ARG A 230 23.68 -11.29 19.34
C ARG A 230 22.74 -11.29 18.14
N GLN A 231 21.46 -11.01 18.36
CA GLN A 231 20.45 -10.97 17.30
C GLN A 231 20.60 -9.75 16.35
N MET A 232 21.08 -8.59 16.84
CA MET A 232 21.26 -7.39 15.99
C MET A 232 22.50 -7.43 15.07
N ARG A 233 23.32 -8.49 15.11
CA ARG A 233 24.55 -8.64 14.30
C ARG A 233 24.40 -9.56 13.08
N THR A 234 23.23 -10.15 12.90
CA THR A 234 22.85 -10.98 11.75
C THR A 234 21.82 -10.25 10.92
#